data_AF-A0A2J7VDW1-F1
#
_entry.id   AF-A0A2J7VDW1-F1
#
_cell.length_a   1.000
_cell.length_b   1.000
_cell.length_c   1.000
_cell.angle_alpha   90.00
_cell.angle_beta   90.00
_cell.angle_gamma   90.00
#
_symmetry.space_group_name_H-M   'P 1'
#
loop_
_entity.id
_entity.type
_entity.pdbx_description
1 polymer ?
#
loop_
_entity_poly.entity_id
_entity_poly.type
_entity_poly.pdbx_seq_one_letter_code
_entity_poly.pdbx_strand_id
1 'polypeptide(L)'
;MSEAHNCHWLGCQRHVPPKLWGCAPHWFTLPKDIRDRIWAAYVPGQELTKAPSDAYLAVAREAHEFARSHVPAKRPSPASHQAPLF
;
A
#
# COMPACT_ATOMS: atom_id res chain seq x y z
N MET A 1 17.38 3.69 -13.34
CA MET A 1 17.12 2.87 -12.14
C MET A 1 15.87 3.45 -11.50
N SER A 2 14.73 2.75 -11.54
CA SER A 2 13.50 3.22 -10.91
C SER A 2 13.71 3.24 -9.39
N GLU A 3 13.40 4.35 -8.73
CA GLU A 3 13.47 4.44 -7.27
C GLU A 3 12.69 3.27 -6.64
N ALA A 4 13.27 2.66 -5.62
CA ALA A 4 12.60 1.57 -4.91
C ALA A 4 11.29 2.09 -4.32
N HIS A 5 10.18 1.45 -4.71
CA HIS A 5 8.85 1.78 -4.20
C HIS A 5 8.30 0.58 -3.45
N ASN A 6 7.71 0.81 -2.29
CA ASN A 6 7.10 -0.24 -1.49
C ASN A 6 5.61 -0.30 -1.75
N CYS A 7 5.04 -1.49 -1.63
CA CYS A 7 3.59 -1.67 -1.65
C CYS A 7 2.91 -0.73 -0.65
N HIS A 8 1.86 -0.02 -1.06
CA HIS A 8 1.10 0.89 -0.17
C HIS A 8 0.20 0.16 0.84
N TRP A 9 0.16 -1.18 0.79
CA TRP A 9 -0.61 -1.93 1.75
C TRP A 9 0.07 -1.88 3.11
N LEU A 10 -0.67 -1.44 4.13
CA LEU A 10 -0.13 -1.24 5.47
C LEU A 10 0.50 -2.54 6.01
N GLY A 11 1.79 -2.48 6.37
CA GLY A 11 2.56 -3.62 6.87
C GLY A 11 3.21 -4.51 5.79
N CYS A 12 3.00 -4.24 4.50
CA CYS A 12 3.67 -4.96 3.42
C CYS A 12 5.02 -4.32 3.07
N GLN A 13 6.09 -5.10 3.06
CA GLN A 13 7.45 -4.63 2.71
C GLN A 13 7.89 -5.03 1.30
N ARG A 14 6.94 -5.46 0.44
CA ARG A 14 7.29 -5.92 -0.90
C ARG A 14 7.64 -4.71 -1.79
N HIS A 15 8.82 -4.76 -2.39
CA HIS A 15 9.21 -3.83 -3.45
C HIS A 15 8.34 -4.04 -4.70
N VAL A 16 7.87 -2.94 -5.26
CA VAL A 16 7.08 -2.88 -6.50
C VAL A 16 7.59 -1.73 -7.37
N PRO A 17 7.36 -1.75 -8.69
CA PRO A 17 7.61 -0.60 -9.54
C PRO A 17 6.82 0.64 -9.08
N PRO A 18 7.37 1.87 -9.15
CA PRO A 18 6.68 3.11 -8.73
C PRO A 18 5.35 3.40 -9.43
N LYS A 19 5.14 2.83 -10.63
CA LYS A 19 3.88 2.94 -11.37
C LYS A 19 2.74 2.08 -10.81
N LEU A 20 3.04 1.17 -9.88
CA LEU A 20 2.04 0.33 -9.23
C LEU A 20 1.73 0.88 -7.85
N TRP A 21 0.45 0.96 -7.52
CA TRP A 21 0.00 1.32 -6.17
C TRP A 21 0.41 0.26 -5.12
N GLY A 22 0.35 -1.02 -5.50
CA GLY A 22 0.70 -2.12 -4.61
C GLY A 22 1.08 -3.38 -5.35
N CYS A 23 1.53 -4.40 -4.61
CA CYS A 23 1.83 -5.70 -5.19
C CYS A 23 0.56 -6.43 -5.62
N ALA A 24 0.69 -7.39 -6.55
CA ALA A 24 -0.46 -8.07 -7.13
C ALA A 24 -1.48 -8.61 -6.10
N PRO A 25 -1.10 -9.34 -5.03
CA PRO A 25 -2.07 -9.80 -4.04
C PRO A 25 -2.90 -8.69 -3.40
N HIS A 26 -2.24 -7.59 -2.99
CA HIS A 26 -2.91 -6.46 -2.35
C HIS A 26 -3.69 -5.61 -3.34
N TRP A 27 -3.20 -5.47 -4.56
CA TRP A 27 -3.96 -4.83 -5.65
C TRP A 27 -5.28 -5.57 -5.86
N PHE A 28 -5.26 -6.90 -6.01
CA PHE A 28 -6.48 -7.69 -6.22
C PHE A 28 -7.36 -7.84 -4.97
N THR A 29 -6.85 -7.48 -3.79
CA THR A 29 -7.66 -7.39 -2.56
C THR A 29 -8.51 -6.11 -2.53
N LEU A 30 -8.09 -5.05 -3.22
CA LEU A 30 -8.90 -3.84 -3.33
C LEU A 30 -10.22 -4.11 -4.06
N PRO A 31 -11.33 -3.46 -3.65
CA PRO A 31 -12.57 -3.44 -4.39
C PRO A 31 -12.32 -3.00 -5.84
N LYS A 32 -13.09 -3.59 -6.77
CA LYS A 32 -12.89 -3.34 -8.21
C LYS A 32 -13.09 -1.86 -8.56
N ASP A 33 -14.06 -1.19 -7.94
CA ASP A 33 -14.33 0.23 -8.15
C ASP A 33 -13.14 1.12 -7.72
N ILE A 34 -12.47 0.81 -6.62
CA ILE A 34 -11.26 1.54 -6.19
C ILE A 34 -10.15 1.35 -7.23
N ARG A 35 -9.93 0.10 -7.67
CA ARG A 35 -8.90 -0.19 -8.68
C ARG A 35 -9.15 0.53 -10.00
N ASP A 36 -10.37 0.50 -10.50
CA ASP A 36 -10.75 1.14 -11.74
C ASP A 36 -10.56 2.66 -11.66
N ARG A 37 -10.92 3.28 -10.53
CA ARG A 37 -10.72 4.73 -10.30
C ARG A 37 -9.24 5.10 -10.18
N ILE A 38 -8.41 4.30 -9.51
CA ILE A 38 -6.94 4.49 -9.51
C ILE A 38 -6.42 4.46 -10.94
N TRP A 39 -6.82 3.44 -11.72
CA TRP A 39 -6.37 3.30 -13.10
C TRP A 39 -6.82 4.47 -13.98
N ALA A 40 -8.06 4.93 -13.82
CA ALA A 40 -8.61 6.05 -14.57
C ALA A 40 -7.94 7.40 -14.23
N ALA A 41 -7.53 7.60 -12.97
CA ALA A 41 -6.88 8.83 -12.53
C ALA A 41 -5.35 8.83 -12.73
N TYR A 42 -4.75 7.65 -12.94
CA TYR A 42 -3.32 7.51 -13.13
C TYR A 42 -2.87 8.03 -14.49
N VAL A 43 -1.86 8.90 -14.49
CA VAL A 43 -1.21 9.38 -15.71
C VAL A 43 0.17 8.74 -15.82
N PRO A 44 0.48 8.03 -16.92
CA PRO A 44 1.81 7.46 -17.14
C PRO A 44 2.92 8.51 -16.96
N GLY A 45 3.89 8.21 -16.10
CA GLY A 45 4.99 9.11 -15.79
C GLY A 45 4.76 10.02 -14.57
N GLN A 46 3.58 10.02 -13.94
CA GLN A 46 3.35 10.77 -12.69
C GLN A 46 4.30 10.33 -11.56
N GLU A 47 4.74 9.06 -11.59
CA GLU A 47 5.71 8.49 -10.65
C GLU A 47 7.14 9.03 -10.86
N LEU A 48 7.40 9.62 -12.03
CA LEU A 48 8.66 10.27 -12.39
C LEU A 48 8.60 11.77 -12.09
N THR A 49 7.52 12.44 -12.49
CA THR A 49 7.33 13.89 -12.25
C THR A 49 7.03 14.22 -10.80
N LYS A 50 6.57 13.23 -10.02
CA LYS A 50 6.10 13.38 -8.63
C LYS A 50 4.97 14.41 -8.49
N ALA A 51 4.21 14.62 -9.56
CA ALA A 51 3.08 15.54 -9.61
C ALA A 51 1.78 14.79 -9.94
N PRO A 52 1.30 13.89 -9.04
CA PRO A 52 0.01 13.23 -9.23
C PRO A 52 -1.13 14.25 -9.18
N SER A 53 -2.21 13.98 -9.92
CA SER A 53 -3.41 14.81 -9.88
C SER A 53 -4.15 14.70 -8.54
N ASP A 54 -4.95 15.72 -8.20
CA ASP A 54 -5.82 15.68 -7.02
C ASP A 54 -6.78 14.48 -7.06
N ALA A 55 -7.29 14.14 -8.25
CA ALA A 55 -8.14 12.97 -8.46
C ALA A 55 -7.41 11.66 -8.11
N TYR A 56 -6.15 11.52 -8.52
CA TYR A 56 -5.33 10.35 -8.16
C TYR A 56 -5.08 10.30 -6.65
N LEU A 57 -4.74 11.42 -6.03
CA LEU A 57 -4.47 11.50 -4.59
C LEU A 57 -5.71 11.16 -3.75
N ALA A 58 -6.90 11.58 -4.19
CA ALA A 58 -8.16 11.26 -3.54
C ALA A 58 -8.40 9.74 -3.52
N VAL A 59 -8.37 9.08 -4.68
CA VAL A 59 -8.62 7.63 -4.75
C VAL A 59 -7.49 6.81 -4.12
N ALA A 60 -6.24 7.26 -4.21
CA ALA A 60 -5.11 6.60 -3.53
C ALA A 60 -5.26 6.64 -2.00
N ARG A 61 -5.85 7.71 -1.45
CA ARG A 61 -6.18 7.81 -0.02
C ARG A 61 -7.28 6.84 0.36
N GLU A 62 -8.35 6.75 -0.43
CA GLU A 62 -9.41 5.75 -0.21
C GLU A 62 -8.86 4.32 -0.21
N ALA A 63 -7.96 4.00 -1.13
CA ALA A 63 -7.29 2.69 -1.17
C ALA A 63 -6.43 2.44 0.08
N HIS A 64 -5.71 3.46 0.57
CA HIS A 64 -4.98 3.37 1.84
C HIS A 64 -5.89 3.12 3.04
N GLU A 65 -7.03 3.82 3.11
CA GLU A 65 -8.02 3.64 4.17
C GLU A 65 -8.62 2.24 4.16
N PHE A 66 -8.97 1.74 2.97
CA PHE A 66 -9.41 0.37 2.78
C PHE A 66 -8.32 -0.62 3.22
N ALA A 67 -7.07 -0.43 2.80
CA ALA A 67 -5.98 -1.32 3.19
C ALA A 67 -5.82 -1.36 4.70
N ARG A 68 -5.90 -0.21 5.38
CA ARG A 68 -5.82 -0.13 6.85
C ARG A 68 -6.95 -0.91 7.54
N SER A 69 -8.17 -0.87 7.03
CA SER A 69 -9.28 -1.63 7.62
C SER A 69 -9.20 -3.14 7.35
N HIS A 70 -8.32 -3.57 6.44
CA HIS A 70 -8.12 -4.97 6.04
C HIS A 70 -6.77 -5.55 6.48
N VAL A 71 -5.96 -4.79 7.21
CA VAL A 71 -4.83 -5.39 7.92
C VAL A 71 -5.38 -6.18 9.10
N PRO A 72 -5.16 -7.50 9.18
CA PRO A 72 -5.51 -8.24 10.38
C PRO A 72 -4.74 -7.61 11.54
N ALA A 73 -5.45 -7.28 12.64
CA ALA A 73 -4.81 -6.72 13.82
C ALA A 73 -3.60 -7.59 14.17
N LYS A 74 -2.40 -7.00 14.13
CA LYS A 74 -1.19 -7.72 14.52
C LYS A 74 -1.43 -8.20 15.95
N ARG A 75 -1.55 -9.52 16.14
CA ARG A 75 -1.64 -10.13 17.47
C ARG A 75 -0.48 -9.53 18.27
N PRO A 76 -0.71 -8.94 19.47
CA PRO A 76 0.40 -8.47 20.27
C PRO A 76 1.37 -9.64 20.43
N SER A 77 2.64 -9.37 20.09
CA SER A 77 3.70 -10.36 20.30
C SER A 77 3.66 -10.71 21.78
N PRO A 78 3.60 -12.00 22.18
CA PRO A 78 3.67 -12.31 23.61
C PRO A 78 4.96 -11.68 24.13
N ALA A 79 4.82 -10.84 25.16
CA ALA A 79 5.95 -10.20 25.81
C ALA A 79 6.96 -11.30 26.13
N SER A 80 8.20 -11.14 25.64
CA SER A 80 9.31 -12.01 26.01
C SER A 80 9.39 -12.02 27.53
N HIS A 81 8.90 -13.10 28.14
CA HIS A 81 9.17 -13.40 29.54
C HIS A 81 10.65 -13.71 29.58
N GLN A 82 11.46 -12.72 29.95
CA GLN A 82 12.82 -13.00 30.38
C GLN A 82 12.69 -13.88 31.62
N ALA A 83 13.04 -15.16 31.47
CA ALA A 83 13.19 -16.04 32.61
C ALA A 83 14.34 -15.49 33.48
N PRO A 84 14.16 -15.32 34.79
CA PRO A 84 15.27 -14.96 35.65
C PRO A 84 16.30 -16.09 35.62
N LEU A 85 17.55 -15.74 35.34
CA LEU A 85 18.68 -16.62 35.57
C LEU A 85 18.97 -16.64 37.07
N PHE A 86 18.59 -17.75 37.70
CA PHE A 86 18.95 -18.22 39.04
C PHE A 86 18.44 -17.40 40.25
#